data_AF-A0A7Y6PTT0-F1
#
_entry.id   AF-A0A7Y6PTT0-F1
#
_cell.length_a   1.000
_cell.length_b   1.000
_cell.length_c   1.000
_cell.angle_alpha   90.00
_cell.angle_beta   90.00
_cell.angle_gamma   90.00
#
_symmetry.space_group_name_H-M   'P 1'
#
loop_
_entity.id
_entity.type
_entity.pdbx_description
1 polymer ?
#
loop_
_entity_poly.entity_id
_entity_poly.type
_entity_poly.pdbx_seq_one_letter_code
_entity_poly.pdbx_strand_id
1 'polypeptide(L)'
;MRIDDFSAHVAAHAGISTDRAAQAGVTVLKSIGSHLSRPARELVAEELPPPLGKAVLAGDETVATPIEERVIVPGETAGEGREIVTSVCCVLAEELSTEAVAAIGSSLPPGYGSLFVTPEAEASTPAVGERDDTLATGRPGSRHAIADARADRTQTDSIAAGNPHAATKLSSSTGTTQERQGETLAEGHQEDVDRTLSGSHR
;
A
#
# COMPACT_ATOMS: atom_id res chain seq x y z
N MET A 1 -9.84 -17.28 19.06
CA MET A 1 -9.47 -15.88 18.80
C MET A 1 -10.59 -14.94 19.23
N ARG A 2 -10.31 -13.79 19.88
CA ARG A 2 -11.29 -12.69 20.07
C ARG A 2 -11.13 -11.64 18.96
N ILE A 3 -12.15 -10.80 18.76
CA ILE A 3 -12.10 -9.74 17.74
C ILE A 3 -11.03 -8.68 18.03
N ASP A 4 -10.85 -8.33 19.30
CA ASP A 4 -9.86 -7.34 19.71
C ASP A 4 -8.44 -7.88 19.49
N ASP A 5 -8.21 -9.17 19.80
CA ASP A 5 -6.93 -9.85 19.57
C ASP A 5 -6.58 -9.86 18.07
N PHE A 6 -7.54 -10.23 17.21
CA PHE A 6 -7.35 -10.22 15.76
C PHE A 6 -7.03 -8.82 15.23
N SER A 7 -7.79 -7.82 15.66
CA SER A 7 -7.64 -6.45 15.17
C SER A 7 -6.34 -5.82 15.66
N ALA A 8 -5.91 -6.14 16.90
CA ALA A 8 -4.60 -5.75 17.41
C ALA A 8 -3.46 -6.43 16.65
N HIS A 9 -3.62 -7.71 16.29
CA HIS A 9 -2.61 -8.44 15.52
C HIS A 9 -2.45 -7.84 14.11
N VAL A 10 -3.55 -7.61 13.40
CA VAL A 10 -3.54 -6.94 12.09
C VAL A 10 -2.95 -5.53 12.18
N ALA A 11 -3.34 -4.76 13.21
CA ALA A 11 -2.81 -3.42 13.43
C ALA A 11 -1.29 -3.41 13.62
N ALA A 12 -0.75 -4.37 14.38
CA ALA A 12 0.69 -4.53 14.57
C ALA A 12 1.40 -4.90 13.25
N HIS A 13 0.80 -5.77 12.45
CA HIS A 13 1.37 -6.22 11.17
C HIS A 13 1.38 -5.09 10.11
N ALA A 14 0.31 -4.29 10.04
CA ALA A 14 0.14 -3.23 9.04
C ALA A 14 0.64 -1.84 9.50
N GLY A 15 0.99 -1.66 10.78
CA GLY A 15 1.40 -0.35 11.31
C GLY A 15 0.27 0.68 11.36
N ILE A 16 -0.97 0.24 11.58
CA ILE A 16 -2.19 1.09 11.58
C ILE A 16 -2.89 1.05 12.95
N SER A 17 -3.92 1.88 13.12
CA SER A 17 -4.76 1.82 14.33
C SER A 17 -5.62 0.55 14.38
N THR A 18 -5.96 0.10 15.59
CA THR A 18 -6.83 -1.07 15.82
C THR A 18 -8.22 -0.90 15.20
N ASP A 19 -8.81 0.29 15.29
CA ASP A 19 -10.12 0.56 14.68
C ASP A 19 -10.07 0.44 13.15
N ARG A 20 -9.00 0.95 12.54
CA ARG A 20 -8.77 0.83 11.10
C ARG A 20 -8.56 -0.62 10.68
N ALA A 21 -7.80 -1.38 11.47
CA ALA A 21 -7.57 -2.81 11.27
C ALA A 21 -8.87 -3.62 11.38
N ALA A 22 -9.73 -3.32 12.35
CA ALA A 22 -11.04 -3.96 12.51
C ALA A 22 -11.93 -3.72 11.27
N GLN A 23 -11.98 -2.47 10.79
CA GLN A 23 -12.74 -2.13 9.58
C GLN A 23 -12.18 -2.83 8.33
N ALA A 24 -10.86 -2.79 8.15
CA ALA A 24 -10.19 -3.46 7.05
C ALA A 24 -10.45 -4.97 7.06
N GLY A 25 -10.30 -5.62 8.23
CA GLY A 25 -10.54 -7.05 8.40
C GLY A 25 -11.95 -7.46 7.98
N VAL A 26 -12.97 -6.70 8.38
CA VAL A 26 -14.36 -6.95 7.95
C VAL A 26 -14.51 -6.82 6.43
N THR A 27 -13.95 -5.77 5.82
CA THR A 27 -14.03 -5.54 4.36
C THR A 27 -13.32 -6.65 3.57
N VAL A 28 -12.12 -7.06 4.00
CA VAL A 28 -11.36 -8.15 3.38
C VAL A 28 -12.13 -9.46 3.50
N LEU A 29 -12.67 -9.79 4.67
CA LEU A 29 -13.41 -11.04 4.87
C LEU A 29 -14.72 -11.11 4.08
N LYS A 30 -15.45 -9.99 3.93
CA LYS A 30 -16.59 -9.91 3.00
C LYS A 30 -16.15 -10.18 1.57
N SER A 31 -15.06 -9.57 1.16
CA SER A 31 -14.52 -9.74 -0.19
C SER A 31 -14.10 -11.18 -0.45
N ILE A 32 -13.37 -11.81 0.47
CA ILE A 32 -13.03 -13.25 0.40
C ILE A 32 -14.30 -14.10 0.34
N GLY A 33 -15.27 -13.85 1.22
CA GLY A 33 -16.54 -14.57 1.27
C GLY A 33 -17.33 -14.52 -0.05
N SER A 34 -17.18 -13.48 -0.86
CA SER A 34 -17.80 -13.40 -2.19
C SER A 34 -17.26 -14.42 -3.20
N HIS A 35 -16.01 -14.88 -3.01
CA HIS A 35 -15.35 -15.87 -3.86
C HIS A 35 -15.53 -17.30 -3.37
N LEU A 36 -15.91 -17.49 -2.10
CA LEU A 36 -16.05 -18.81 -1.50
C LEU A 36 -17.39 -19.48 -1.85
N SER A 37 -17.34 -20.79 -2.05
CA SER A 37 -18.56 -21.61 -2.02
C SER A 37 -19.22 -21.55 -0.63
N ARG A 38 -20.52 -21.88 -0.55
CA ARG A 38 -21.23 -21.88 0.75
C ARG A 38 -20.56 -22.79 1.80
N PRO A 39 -20.20 -24.05 1.50
CA PRO A 39 -19.49 -24.88 2.47
C PRO A 39 -18.15 -24.29 2.93
N ALA A 40 -17.39 -23.68 2.01
CA ALA A 40 -16.13 -23.02 2.37
C ALA A 40 -16.33 -21.79 3.26
N ARG A 41 -17.41 -21.01 3.03
CA ARG A 41 -17.76 -19.89 3.93
C ARG A 41 -18.11 -20.37 5.34
N GLU A 42 -18.86 -21.45 5.45
CA GLU A 42 -19.25 -22.04 6.74
C GLU A 42 -18.03 -22.55 7.49
N LEU A 43 -17.15 -23.31 6.82
CA LEU A 43 -15.86 -23.76 7.37
C LEU A 43 -15.02 -22.60 7.94
N VAL A 44 -14.80 -21.55 7.14
CA VAL A 44 -13.99 -20.40 7.57
C VAL A 44 -14.68 -19.63 8.70
N ALA A 45 -16.00 -19.48 8.66
CA ALA A 45 -16.74 -18.73 9.67
C ALA A 45 -16.76 -19.41 11.05
N GLU A 46 -16.66 -20.73 11.10
CA GLU A 46 -16.60 -21.51 12.35
C GLU A 46 -15.31 -21.28 13.14
N GLU A 47 -14.21 -20.92 12.46
CA GLU A 47 -12.92 -20.64 13.08
C GLU A 47 -12.75 -19.18 13.49
N LEU A 48 -13.60 -18.28 12.98
CA LEU A 48 -13.51 -16.84 13.19
C LEU A 48 -14.35 -16.36 14.39
N PRO A 49 -13.96 -15.24 15.03
CA PRO A 49 -14.83 -14.52 15.96
C PRO A 49 -16.19 -14.20 15.31
N PRO A 50 -17.31 -14.24 16.05
CA PRO A 50 -18.66 -14.16 15.46
C PRO A 50 -18.91 -12.95 14.52
N PRO A 51 -18.41 -11.73 14.78
CA PRO A 51 -18.59 -10.62 13.85
C PRO A 51 -17.86 -10.82 12.52
N LEU A 52 -16.68 -11.45 12.56
CA LEU A 52 -15.85 -11.74 11.39
C LEU A 52 -16.40 -12.93 10.60
N GLY A 53 -16.87 -13.98 11.28
CA GLY A 53 -17.57 -15.10 10.64
C GLY A 53 -18.83 -14.65 9.90
N LYS A 54 -19.62 -13.73 10.49
CA LYS A 54 -20.77 -13.10 9.80
C LYS A 54 -20.36 -12.32 8.55
N ALA A 55 -19.19 -11.67 8.56
CA ALA A 55 -18.67 -10.95 7.40
C ALA A 55 -18.37 -11.90 6.23
N VAL A 56 -17.72 -13.03 6.50
CA VAL A 56 -17.45 -14.08 5.50
C VAL A 56 -18.75 -14.66 4.95
N LEU A 57 -19.70 -14.99 5.84
CA LEU A 57 -20.99 -15.58 5.45
C LEU A 57 -21.82 -14.64 4.59
N ALA A 58 -21.81 -13.34 4.90
CA ALA A 58 -22.51 -12.34 4.10
C ALA A 58 -21.90 -12.19 2.71
N GLY A 59 -20.56 -12.25 2.61
CA GLY A 59 -19.85 -11.93 1.38
C GLY A 59 -20.03 -10.47 0.96
N ASP A 60 -19.61 -10.17 -0.26
CA ASP A 60 -19.87 -8.91 -0.95
C ASP A 60 -20.46 -9.22 -2.33
N GLU A 61 -21.57 -8.58 -2.68
CA GLU A 61 -22.17 -8.73 -4.01
C GLU A 61 -21.33 -8.01 -5.09
N THR A 62 -20.45 -7.11 -4.67
CA THR A 62 -19.71 -6.19 -5.54
C THR A 62 -18.34 -6.77 -5.95
N VAL A 63 -18.34 -7.91 -6.64
CA VAL A 63 -17.10 -8.64 -7.02
C VAL A 63 -16.19 -7.85 -7.99
N ALA A 64 -16.72 -6.81 -8.66
CA ALA A 64 -16.01 -6.10 -9.73
C ALA A 64 -14.84 -5.22 -9.27
N THR A 65 -14.85 -4.72 -8.03
CA THR A 65 -13.79 -3.85 -7.49
C THR A 65 -12.68 -4.69 -6.86
N PRO A 66 -11.39 -4.47 -7.14
CA PRO A 66 -10.30 -5.16 -6.46
C PRO A 66 -10.35 -5.03 -4.93
N ILE A 67 -9.92 -6.05 -4.18
CA ILE A 67 -10.06 -6.09 -2.72
C ILE A 67 -9.30 -4.94 -2.06
N GLU A 68 -8.10 -4.65 -2.56
CA GLU A 68 -7.24 -3.54 -2.12
C GLU A 68 -7.91 -2.18 -2.28
N GLU A 69 -8.69 -1.97 -3.33
CA GLU A 69 -9.40 -0.70 -3.54
C GLU A 69 -10.55 -0.52 -2.54
N ARG A 70 -11.16 -1.61 -2.09
CA ARG A 70 -12.28 -1.56 -1.13
C ARG A 70 -11.84 -1.19 0.28
N VAL A 71 -10.58 -1.45 0.61
CA VAL A 71 -10.05 -1.11 1.94
C VAL A 71 -9.57 0.32 2.02
N ILE A 72 -9.25 0.99 0.91
CA ILE A 72 -8.68 2.36 0.89
C ILE A 72 -9.66 3.38 1.47
N VAL A 73 -9.17 4.27 2.33
CA VAL A 73 -9.90 5.45 2.82
C VAL A 73 -9.33 6.75 2.23
N PRO A 74 -10.06 7.89 2.29
CA PRO A 74 -9.57 9.14 1.72
C PRO A 74 -8.18 9.54 2.24
N GLY A 75 -7.24 9.72 1.32
CA GLY A 75 -5.85 10.08 1.63
C GLY A 75 -4.86 8.90 1.57
N GLU A 76 -5.35 7.66 1.50
CA GLU A 76 -4.52 6.48 1.29
C GLU A 76 -4.31 6.19 -0.21
N THR A 77 -3.20 5.53 -0.50
CA THR A 77 -2.77 5.08 -1.83
C THR A 77 -3.15 3.61 -2.06
N ALA A 78 -3.09 3.17 -3.34
CA ALA A 78 -3.28 1.77 -3.68
C ALA A 78 -2.22 0.84 -3.04
N GLY A 79 -1.00 1.35 -2.82
CA GLY A 79 0.06 0.61 -2.13
C GLY A 79 -0.31 0.28 -0.69
N GLU A 80 -0.80 1.28 0.05
CA GLU A 80 -1.28 1.09 1.43
C GLU A 80 -2.47 0.12 1.49
N GLY A 81 -3.41 0.22 0.56
CA GLY A 81 -4.50 -0.75 0.45
C GLY A 81 -4.00 -2.19 0.29
N ARG A 82 -2.99 -2.40 -0.57
CA ARG A 82 -2.37 -3.72 -0.77
C ARG A 82 -1.64 -4.23 0.47
N GLU A 83 -0.92 -3.37 1.19
CA GLU A 83 -0.22 -3.73 2.42
C GLU A 83 -1.19 -4.15 3.53
N ILE A 84 -2.31 -3.43 3.67
CA ILE A 84 -3.38 -3.78 4.61
C ILE A 84 -3.99 -5.14 4.27
N VAL A 85 -4.35 -5.38 3.00
CA VAL A 85 -4.88 -6.68 2.56
C VAL A 85 -3.89 -7.79 2.84
N THR A 86 -2.61 -7.59 2.52
CA THR A 86 -1.54 -8.57 2.77
C THR A 86 -1.44 -8.89 4.26
N SER A 87 -1.44 -7.87 5.11
CA SER A 87 -1.38 -8.02 6.57
C SER A 87 -2.57 -8.81 7.13
N VAL A 88 -3.78 -8.54 6.64
CA VAL A 88 -4.97 -9.32 7.02
C VAL A 88 -4.84 -10.77 6.57
N CYS A 89 -4.40 -11.02 5.33
CA CYS A 89 -4.20 -12.38 4.81
C CYS A 89 -3.14 -13.16 5.60
N CYS A 90 -2.04 -12.52 5.99
CA CYS A 90 -1.00 -13.15 6.83
C CYS A 90 -1.58 -13.56 8.20
N VAL A 91 -2.27 -12.65 8.90
CA VAL A 91 -2.87 -12.97 10.20
C VAL A 91 -3.92 -14.08 10.07
N LEU A 92 -4.71 -14.09 8.99
CA LEU A 92 -5.64 -15.20 8.72
C LEU A 92 -4.91 -16.53 8.50
N ALA A 93 -3.77 -16.52 7.81
CA ALA A 93 -2.97 -17.73 7.58
C ALA A 93 -2.34 -18.28 8.87
N GLU A 94 -2.11 -17.43 9.87
CA GLU A 94 -1.57 -17.81 11.18
C GLU A 94 -2.66 -18.33 12.14
N GLU A 95 -3.87 -17.76 12.07
CA GLU A 95 -4.95 -18.04 13.01
C GLU A 95 -5.92 -19.14 12.55
N LEU A 96 -6.01 -19.38 11.24
CA LEU A 96 -6.89 -20.40 10.67
C LEU A 96 -6.18 -21.74 10.48
N SER A 97 -6.96 -22.82 10.44
CA SER A 97 -6.46 -24.14 10.10
C SER A 97 -5.95 -24.20 8.66
N THR A 98 -5.03 -25.13 8.38
CA THR A 98 -4.53 -25.37 7.02
C THR A 98 -5.65 -25.71 6.04
N GLU A 99 -6.72 -26.37 6.51
CA GLU A 99 -7.88 -26.70 5.68
C GLU A 99 -8.66 -25.44 5.28
N ALA A 100 -8.95 -24.55 6.23
CA ALA A 100 -9.61 -23.28 5.97
C ALA A 100 -8.76 -22.38 5.04
N VAL A 101 -7.45 -22.30 5.27
CA VAL A 101 -6.51 -21.55 4.41
C VAL A 101 -6.48 -22.13 2.99
N ALA A 102 -6.45 -23.46 2.84
CA ALA A 102 -6.48 -24.11 1.53
C ALA A 102 -7.82 -23.88 0.79
N ALA A 103 -8.94 -23.88 1.51
CA ALA A 103 -10.26 -23.57 0.96
C ALA A 103 -10.33 -22.12 0.44
N ILE A 104 -9.73 -21.17 1.18
CA ILE A 104 -9.61 -19.77 0.74
C ILE A 104 -8.71 -19.68 -0.50
N GLY A 105 -7.48 -20.19 -0.44
CA GLY A 105 -6.50 -20.08 -1.51
C GLY A 105 -6.94 -20.69 -2.84
N SER A 106 -7.72 -21.77 -2.81
CA SER A 106 -8.26 -22.42 -4.02
C SER A 106 -9.46 -21.70 -4.64
N SER A 107 -10.10 -20.80 -3.91
CA SER A 107 -11.32 -20.08 -4.35
C SER A 107 -11.04 -18.65 -4.81
N LEU A 108 -9.92 -18.06 -4.41
CA LEU A 108 -9.59 -16.67 -4.73
C LEU A 108 -9.08 -16.49 -6.17
N PRO A 109 -9.20 -15.26 -6.73
CA PRO A 109 -8.62 -14.95 -8.04
C PRO A 109 -7.10 -15.18 -8.07
N PRO A 110 -6.52 -15.42 -9.27
CA PRO A 110 -5.08 -15.61 -9.42
C PRO A 110 -4.28 -14.46 -8.78
N GLY A 111 -3.24 -14.80 -8.02
CA GLY A 111 -2.37 -13.84 -7.34
C GLY A 111 -2.72 -13.56 -5.88
N TYR A 112 -3.95 -13.81 -5.43
CA TYR A 112 -4.31 -13.64 -4.01
C TYR A 112 -3.96 -14.86 -3.16
N GLY A 113 -3.93 -16.06 -3.74
CA GLY A 113 -3.58 -17.29 -2.99
C GLY A 113 -2.18 -17.23 -2.35
N SER A 114 -1.23 -16.52 -2.96
CA SER A 114 0.13 -16.35 -2.41
C SER A 114 0.19 -15.43 -1.19
N LEU A 115 -0.88 -14.70 -0.86
CA LEU A 115 -0.92 -13.85 0.34
C LEU A 115 -1.13 -14.66 1.62
N PHE A 116 -1.47 -15.94 1.52
CA PHE A 116 -1.71 -16.84 2.64
C PHE A 116 -0.52 -17.74 2.96
N VAL A 117 0.69 -17.37 2.51
CA VAL A 117 1.92 -18.09 2.84
C VAL A 117 2.44 -17.59 4.19
N THR A 118 2.43 -18.45 5.20
CA THR A 118 3.05 -18.17 6.50
C THR A 118 4.58 -18.06 6.32
N PRO A 119 5.24 -16.99 6.82
CA PRO A 119 6.68 -16.80 6.65
C PRO A 119 7.55 -17.98 7.15
N GLU A 120 7.10 -18.76 8.13
CA GLU A 120 7.81 -19.96 8.60
C GLU A 120 7.88 -21.09 7.56
N ALA A 121 6.93 -21.14 6.61
CA ALA A 121 6.95 -22.13 5.54
C ALA A 121 8.08 -21.85 4.53
N GLU A 122 8.49 -20.58 4.35
CA GLU A 122 9.63 -20.22 3.50
C GLU A 122 10.97 -20.58 4.15
N ALA A 123 11.04 -20.66 5.48
CA ALA A 123 12.24 -21.08 6.21
C ALA A 123 12.44 -22.62 6.25
N SER A 124 11.42 -23.40 5.88
CA SER A 124 11.42 -24.87 6.04
C SER A 124 11.74 -25.66 4.77
N THR A 125 12.13 -25.00 3.68
CA THR A 125 12.91 -25.67 2.64
C THR A 125 14.37 -25.27 2.79
N PRO A 126 15.26 -26.11 3.38
CA PRO A 126 16.61 -26.07 2.91
C PRO A 126 16.51 -26.42 1.43
N ALA A 127 16.78 -25.45 0.55
CA ALA A 127 17.21 -25.78 -0.78
C ALA A 127 18.38 -26.75 -0.58
N VAL A 128 18.16 -28.05 -0.80
CA VAL A 128 19.23 -29.05 -0.86
C VAL A 128 19.97 -28.78 -2.16
N GLY A 129 20.67 -27.66 -2.20
CA GLY A 129 21.87 -27.49 -2.97
C GLY A 129 22.99 -27.96 -2.06
N GLU A 130 23.44 -29.20 -2.27
CA GLU A 130 24.80 -29.56 -1.88
C GLU A 130 25.75 -28.49 -2.44
N ARG A 131 26.31 -27.68 -1.56
CA ARG A 131 27.62 -27.06 -1.70
C ARG A 131 28.03 -26.48 -0.36
N ASP A 132 28.99 -27.16 0.24
CA ASP A 132 29.85 -26.65 1.30
C ASP A 132 30.50 -25.33 0.86
N ASP A 133 29.88 -24.21 1.18
CA ASP A 133 30.55 -22.91 1.11
C ASP A 133 30.42 -22.23 2.47
N THR A 134 31.27 -22.69 3.38
CA THR A 134 31.50 -22.07 4.68
C THR A 134 32.09 -20.67 4.48
N LEU A 135 31.65 -19.71 5.31
CA LEU A 135 32.07 -18.29 5.30
C LEU A 135 33.60 -18.06 5.46
N ALA A 136 34.37 -19.11 5.66
CA ALA A 136 35.83 -19.07 5.73
C ALA A 136 36.51 -18.96 4.36
N THR A 137 35.82 -19.23 3.24
CA THR A 137 36.45 -19.26 1.90
C THR A 137 36.17 -18.04 1.01
N GLY A 138 35.35 -17.09 1.47
CA GLY A 138 35.32 -15.71 0.93
C GLY A 138 35.13 -15.59 -0.60
N ARG A 139 34.10 -16.23 -1.17
CA ARG A 139 33.73 -16.01 -2.58
C ARG A 139 32.25 -15.65 -2.75
N PRO A 140 31.92 -14.38 -3.05
CA PRO A 140 30.57 -14.01 -3.47
C PRO A 140 30.27 -14.61 -4.85
N GLY A 141 29.12 -15.24 -5.00
CA GLY A 141 28.67 -15.91 -6.22
C GLY A 141 28.31 -14.98 -7.37
N SER A 142 29.29 -14.32 -7.99
CA SER A 142 29.13 -13.76 -9.34
C SER A 142 29.70 -14.72 -10.37
N ARG A 143 28.90 -15.09 -11.38
CA ARG A 143 29.34 -15.88 -12.56
C ARG A 143 30.29 -15.13 -13.50
N HIS A 144 30.74 -13.94 -13.09
CA HIS A 144 31.86 -13.22 -13.67
C HIS A 144 32.77 -12.75 -12.52
N ALA A 145 33.93 -13.39 -12.37
CA ALA A 145 34.92 -12.99 -11.39
C ALA A 145 35.65 -11.73 -11.90
N ILE A 146 35.74 -10.69 -11.07
CA ILE A 146 36.49 -9.45 -11.37
C ILE A 146 37.98 -9.75 -11.63
N ALA A 147 38.47 -10.92 -11.24
CA ALA A 147 39.83 -11.40 -11.49
C ALA A 147 40.17 -11.65 -12.98
N ASP A 148 39.17 -11.81 -13.86
CA ASP A 148 39.39 -11.96 -15.31
C ASP A 148 39.41 -10.63 -16.07
N ALA A 149 39.25 -9.48 -15.38
CA ALA A 149 39.46 -8.17 -15.97
C ALA A 149 40.96 -7.88 -16.10
N ARG A 150 41.63 -8.57 -17.03
CA ARG A 150 42.96 -8.19 -17.49
C ARG A 150 42.84 -6.82 -18.17
N ALA A 151 43.39 -5.80 -17.53
CA ALA A 151 43.46 -4.46 -18.09
C ALA A 151 44.26 -4.49 -19.40
N ASP A 152 43.56 -4.42 -20.53
CA ASP A 152 44.19 -4.06 -21.79
C ASP A 152 44.47 -2.55 -21.72
N ARG A 153 45.76 -2.21 -21.63
CA ARG A 153 46.25 -0.83 -21.54
C ARG A 153 46.21 -0.19 -22.92
N THR A 154 45.02 0.06 -23.46
CA THR A 154 44.87 1.00 -24.57
C THR A 154 43.44 1.56 -24.63
N GLN A 155 43.13 2.53 -23.77
CA GLN A 155 42.14 3.56 -24.09
C GLN A 155 42.37 4.79 -23.21
N THR A 156 43.36 5.56 -23.63
CA THR A 156 43.46 6.99 -23.36
C THR A 156 42.37 7.65 -24.18
N ASP A 157 41.19 7.91 -23.61
CA ASP A 157 40.34 8.98 -24.11
C ASP A 157 39.45 9.52 -22.98
N SER A 158 39.76 10.78 -22.67
CA SER A 158 39.16 11.62 -21.65
C SER A 158 37.69 11.88 -22.00
N ILE A 159 36.76 11.25 -21.28
CA ILE A 159 35.34 11.61 -21.40
C ILE A 159 35.06 12.79 -20.45
N ALA A 160 35.48 13.98 -20.88
CA ALA A 160 34.66 15.16 -20.64
C ALA A 160 33.37 14.95 -21.43
N ALA A 161 32.41 14.24 -20.83
CA ALA A 161 31.08 14.09 -21.40
C ALA A 161 30.46 15.48 -21.44
N GLY A 162 30.46 16.06 -22.64
CA GLY A 162 29.69 17.25 -22.95
C GLY A 162 28.28 17.06 -22.42
N ASN A 163 27.84 18.01 -21.60
CA ASN A 163 26.50 18.06 -21.06
C ASN A 163 25.48 17.91 -22.21
N PRO A 164 24.74 16.80 -22.30
CA PRO A 164 23.74 16.59 -23.36
C PRO A 164 22.54 17.55 -23.25
N HIS A 165 22.49 18.37 -22.20
CA HIS A 165 21.53 19.45 -22.01
C HIS A 165 22.14 20.85 -22.19
N ALA A 166 23.38 20.98 -22.69
CA ALA A 166 24.01 22.29 -22.91
C ALA A 166 23.24 23.19 -23.89
N ALA A 167 22.40 22.61 -24.75
CA ALA A 167 21.62 23.34 -25.76
C ALA A 167 20.15 23.57 -25.39
N THR A 168 19.63 23.01 -24.29
CA THR A 168 18.27 23.32 -23.83
C THR A 168 18.34 24.33 -22.68
N LYS A 169 18.87 25.52 -23.00
CA LYS A 169 18.51 26.71 -22.23
C LYS A 169 17.05 26.99 -22.52
N LEU A 170 16.16 26.49 -21.66
CA LEU A 170 14.83 27.07 -21.55
C LEU A 170 15.06 28.54 -21.22
N SER A 171 14.72 29.36 -22.21
CA SER A 171 14.61 30.80 -22.11
C SER A 171 13.77 31.10 -20.86
N SER A 172 14.42 31.45 -19.75
CA SER A 172 13.73 32.07 -18.62
C SER A 172 13.32 33.45 -19.11
N SER A 173 12.07 33.53 -19.54
CA SER A 173 11.35 34.75 -19.83
C SER A 173 11.61 35.78 -18.74
N THR A 174 12.22 36.89 -19.14
CA THR A 174 12.12 38.18 -18.49
C THR A 174 10.63 38.47 -18.26
N GLY A 175 10.20 38.55 -16.99
CA GLY A 175 8.80 38.79 -16.66
C GLY A 175 8.45 38.52 -15.20
N THR A 176 9.25 38.99 -14.25
CA THR A 176 8.86 39.03 -12.84
C THR A 176 7.83 40.14 -12.62
N THR A 177 6.57 39.76 -12.44
CA THR A 177 5.54 40.60 -11.84
C THR A 177 5.85 40.81 -10.36
N GLN A 178 6.61 41.85 -9.99
CA GLN A 178 6.50 42.44 -8.65
C GLN A 178 7.27 43.76 -8.46
N GLU A 179 7.16 44.68 -9.40
CA GLU A 179 7.11 46.11 -9.03
C GLU A 179 5.74 46.38 -8.36
N ARG A 180 5.52 45.82 -7.17
CA ARG A 180 4.50 46.33 -6.24
C ARG A 180 5.19 47.22 -5.22
N GLN A 181 5.64 48.36 -5.72
CA GLN A 181 5.74 49.55 -4.89
C GLN A 181 4.32 50.09 -4.67
N GLY A 182 3.90 50.20 -3.42
CA GLY A 182 3.10 51.37 -3.03
C GLY A 182 1.62 51.23 -2.68
N GLU A 183 1.00 50.05 -2.59
CA GLU A 183 -0.39 49.98 -2.11
C GLU A 183 -0.46 49.49 -0.66
N THR A 184 -0.44 50.49 0.22
CA THR A 184 -0.60 50.36 1.67
C THR A 184 -2.09 50.19 2.01
N LEU A 185 -2.36 49.19 2.83
CA LEU A 185 -3.61 49.02 3.56
C LEU A 185 -3.83 50.19 4.53
N ALA A 186 -5.09 50.59 4.67
CA ALA A 186 -5.66 51.52 5.66
C ALA A 186 -5.87 52.98 5.21
N GLU A 187 -6.99 53.22 4.53
CA GLU A 187 -7.79 54.42 4.83
C GLU A 187 -9.26 54.00 4.97
N GLY A 188 -9.73 54.01 6.22
CA GLY A 188 -11.14 54.12 6.54
C GLY A 188 -11.36 55.41 7.30
N HIS A 189 -12.09 56.36 6.69
CA HIS A 189 -12.97 57.35 7.34
C HIS A 189 -13.63 58.18 6.23
N GLN A 190 -14.97 58.18 6.12
CA GLN A 190 -15.89 59.26 6.55
C GLN A 190 -15.74 60.52 5.68
N GLU A 191 -16.75 61.10 5.04
CA GLU A 191 -18.22 61.18 5.17
C GLU A 191 -18.77 61.55 3.78
N ASP A 192 -20.00 61.16 3.44
CA ASP A 192 -20.98 62.23 3.17
C ASP A 192 -22.40 61.77 3.47
N VAL A 193 -23.03 62.60 4.26
CA VAL A 193 -24.40 62.52 4.73
C VAL A 193 -25.20 63.33 3.72
N ASP A 194 -26.11 62.70 2.98
CA ASP A 194 -27.32 63.43 2.67
C ASP A 194 -28.58 62.61 2.81
N ARG A 195 -29.44 63.15 3.66
CA ARG A 195 -30.79 62.71 3.95
C ARG A 195 -31.63 62.97 2.71
N THR A 196 -32.49 62.03 2.35
CA THR A 196 -33.89 62.44 2.15
C THR A 196 -34.86 61.35 2.59
N LEU A 197 -35.76 61.77 3.46
CA LEU A 197 -36.85 61.05 4.10
C LEU A 197 -38.08 60.98 3.18
N SER A 198 -38.77 59.84 3.17
CA SER A 198 -40.22 59.61 2.91
C SER A 198 -40.37 58.29 2.16
N GLY A 199 -41.24 57.35 2.49
CA GLY A 199 -42.34 57.22 3.43
C GLY A 199 -43.02 55.90 3.01
N SER A 200 -43.25 54.98 3.93
CA SER A 200 -44.51 54.83 4.66
C SER A 200 -45.46 53.79 4.05
N HIS A 201 -45.89 52.89 4.93
CA HIS A 201 -47.09 52.05 4.96
C HIS A 201 -47.19 50.71 4.20
N ARG A 202 -47.24 49.68 5.07
CA ARG A 202 -48.07 48.47 5.11
C ARG A 202 -47.89 47.37 4.07
#